data_AF-A0A2E4B7R3-F1
#
_entry.id   AF-A0A2E4B7R3-F1
#
_cell.length_a   1.000
_cell.length_b   1.000
_cell.length_c   1.000
_cell.angle_alpha   90.00
_cell.angle_beta   90.00
_cell.angle_gamma   90.00
#
_symmetry.space_group_name_H-M   'P 1'
#
loop_
_entity.id
_entity.type
_entity.pdbx_description
1 polymer ?
#
loop_
_entity_poly.entity_id
_entity_poly.type
_entity_poly.pdbx_seq_one_letter_code
_entity_poly.pdbx_strand_id
1 'polypeptide(L)'
;MTDNSAWDDVNWDLDFESFEWMVHLAACFNSHLPTNLPWAVWPDWSTDMPGFVVDDHRPGWLSALRLVHTHPRIAVAGNSITVTDSRGTARVLEDVDVSSRWWHVDVCSEWNVPLEVVAALDARHGPSPSHRFVPGQMEQICLGVDDDVLSYGLGLAVVLQAMLDGVVLFDKATDFHAARCRFCRETTYRQGLRGQGFEPGKEVVFTCGSCTSEPVTN
;
A
#
# COMPACT_ATOMS: atom_id res chain seq x y z
N MET A 1 -18.96 6.00 30.84
CA MET A 1 -17.91 6.82 31.48
C MET A 1 -16.88 7.02 30.41
N THR A 2 -16.76 8.22 29.86
CA THR A 2 -15.80 8.50 28.79
C THR A 2 -14.40 8.62 29.39
N ASP A 3 -13.56 7.78 28.83
CA ASP A 3 -12.15 7.46 29.03
C ASP A 3 -11.20 8.69 29.02
N ASN A 4 -11.25 9.54 30.05
CA ASN A 4 -10.25 10.63 30.18
C ASN A 4 -8.84 10.11 30.54
N SER A 5 -8.71 8.87 31.03
CA SER A 5 -7.41 8.26 31.33
C SER A 5 -6.59 7.93 30.10
N ALA A 6 -7.23 7.62 28.96
CA ALA A 6 -6.49 7.29 27.73
C ALA A 6 -5.60 8.44 27.25
N TRP A 7 -6.00 9.70 27.52
CA TRP A 7 -5.20 10.89 27.20
C TRP A 7 -3.93 11.03 28.04
N ASP A 8 -3.92 10.49 29.27
CA ASP A 8 -2.75 10.51 30.15
C ASP A 8 -1.65 9.56 29.64
N ASP A 9 -2.04 8.51 28.90
CA ASP A 9 -1.13 7.53 28.29
C ASP A 9 -0.62 7.94 26.90
N VAL A 10 -1.10 9.06 26.35
CA VAL A 10 -0.65 9.56 25.04
C VAL A 10 0.78 10.08 25.15
N ASN A 11 1.66 9.55 24.29
CA ASN A 11 3.03 10.04 24.18
C ASN A 11 3.04 11.28 23.29
N TRP A 12 3.14 12.44 23.93
CA TRP A 12 3.18 13.75 23.26
C TRP A 12 4.56 14.13 22.69
N ASP A 13 5.59 13.31 22.94
CA ASP A 13 6.92 13.49 22.34
C ASP A 13 7.02 12.93 20.92
N LEU A 14 6.05 12.10 20.49
CA LEU A 14 5.93 11.67 19.10
C LEU A 14 5.54 12.88 18.23
N ASP A 15 6.01 12.89 16.99
CA ASP A 15 5.65 13.95 16.05
C ASP A 15 4.14 13.98 15.85
N PHE A 16 3.52 15.10 16.24
CA PHE A 16 2.07 15.26 16.21
C PHE A 16 1.56 15.09 14.78
N GLU A 17 0.45 14.37 14.61
CA GLU A 17 -0.11 14.05 13.29
C GLU A 17 0.79 13.20 12.38
N SER A 18 1.84 12.56 12.94
CA SER A 18 2.50 11.48 12.24
C SER A 18 1.67 10.20 12.26
N PHE A 19 1.90 9.31 11.30
CA PHE A 19 1.27 7.99 11.28
C PHE A 19 1.59 7.18 12.55
N GLU A 20 2.83 7.26 13.04
CA GLU A 20 3.25 6.69 14.33
C GLU A 20 2.40 7.20 15.49
N TRP A 21 2.19 8.52 15.56
CA TRP A 21 1.34 9.13 16.58
C TRP A 21 -0.12 8.68 16.48
N MET A 22 -0.69 8.55 15.27
CA MET A 22 -2.04 8.00 15.10
C MET A 22 -2.18 6.57 15.63
N VAL A 23 -1.21 5.71 15.30
CA VAL A 23 -1.18 4.32 15.76
C VAL A 23 -1.13 4.28 17.28
N HIS A 24 -0.28 5.11 17.89
CA HIS A 24 -0.17 5.24 19.34
C HIS A 24 -1.48 5.72 19.98
N LEU A 25 -2.07 6.80 19.46
CA LEU A 25 -3.30 7.37 20.00
C LEU A 25 -4.47 6.37 19.94
N ALA A 26 -4.64 5.69 18.80
CA ALA A 26 -5.64 4.64 18.66
C ALA A 26 -5.39 3.47 19.62
N ALA A 27 -4.13 3.10 19.87
CA ALA A 27 -3.76 2.06 20.83
C ALA A 27 -4.15 2.46 22.26
N CYS A 28 -3.87 3.68 22.71
CA CYS A 28 -4.24 4.18 24.03
C CYS A 28 -5.75 4.04 24.30
N PHE A 29 -6.57 4.49 23.35
CA PHE A 29 -8.04 4.46 23.47
C PHE A 29 -8.66 3.06 23.37
N ASN A 30 -7.91 2.09 22.85
CA ASN A 30 -8.35 0.69 22.75
C ASN A 30 -7.60 -0.23 23.72
N SER A 31 -6.77 0.31 24.62
CA SER A 31 -5.95 -0.46 25.57
C SER A 31 -6.75 -1.30 26.56
N HIS A 32 -7.99 -0.88 26.85
CA HIS A 32 -8.93 -1.61 27.70
C HIS A 32 -9.44 -2.91 27.05
N LEU A 33 -9.24 -3.09 25.74
CA LEU A 33 -9.65 -4.29 25.01
C LEU A 33 -8.57 -5.38 25.11
N PRO A 34 -8.95 -6.66 25.23
CA PRO A 34 -8.03 -7.77 25.07
C PRO A 34 -7.30 -7.73 23.72
N THR A 35 -6.04 -8.15 23.69
CA THR A 35 -5.17 -8.09 22.50
C THR A 35 -5.76 -8.78 21.26
N ASN A 36 -6.59 -9.81 21.45
CA ASN A 36 -7.23 -10.56 20.37
C ASN A 36 -8.54 -9.94 19.87
N LEU A 37 -9.09 -8.92 20.52
CA LEU A 37 -10.30 -8.25 20.05
C LEU A 37 -9.97 -7.16 19.01
N PRO A 38 -10.88 -6.94 18.03
CA PRO A 38 -10.80 -5.78 17.15
C PRO A 38 -10.90 -4.48 17.96
N TRP A 39 -10.18 -3.46 17.53
CA TRP A 39 -10.34 -2.10 18.05
C TRP A 39 -11.70 -1.53 17.63
N ALA A 40 -12.34 -0.82 18.53
CA ALA A 40 -13.72 -0.33 18.36
C ALA A 40 -13.89 1.15 18.73
N VAL A 41 -12.96 1.73 19.49
CA VAL A 41 -13.03 3.12 19.91
C VAL A 41 -12.17 3.96 18.97
N TRP A 42 -12.81 4.86 18.24
CA TRP A 42 -12.10 5.93 17.56
C TRP A 42 -11.86 7.07 18.54
N PRO A 43 -10.62 7.50 18.76
CA PRO A 43 -10.36 8.67 19.59
C PRO A 43 -10.92 9.93 18.91
N ASP A 44 -11.74 10.70 19.62
CA ASP A 44 -12.28 11.95 19.11
C ASP A 44 -11.22 13.07 19.25
N TRP A 45 -10.27 13.14 18.31
CA TRP A 45 -9.32 14.24 18.18
C TRP A 45 -9.75 15.21 17.06
N SER A 46 -9.33 16.47 17.15
CA SER A 46 -9.99 17.60 16.48
C SER A 46 -9.45 17.99 15.10
N THR A 47 -8.58 17.21 14.44
CA THR A 47 -7.96 17.63 13.17
C THR A 47 -7.79 16.55 12.12
N ASP A 48 -7.97 17.00 10.88
CA ASP A 48 -7.80 16.26 9.63
C ASP A 48 -6.34 15.88 9.40
N MET A 49 -5.94 14.74 9.96
CA MET A 49 -5.05 13.82 9.26
C MET A 49 -5.68 13.43 7.91
N PRO A 50 -4.92 12.91 6.93
CA PRO A 50 -5.37 12.94 5.55
C PRO A 50 -6.82 12.48 5.33
N GLY A 51 -7.68 13.48 5.12
CA GLY A 51 -9.15 13.37 5.11
C GLY A 51 -9.76 13.24 6.51
N PHE A 52 -10.63 14.18 6.87
CA PHE A 52 -11.67 14.02 7.89
C PHE A 52 -12.19 12.58 7.88
N VAL A 53 -11.84 11.79 8.91
CA VAL A 53 -12.24 10.38 8.96
C VAL A 53 -13.73 10.33 9.34
N VAL A 54 -14.57 10.27 8.31
CA VAL A 54 -16.01 10.08 8.48
C VAL A 54 -16.28 8.81 9.28
N ASP A 55 -17.36 8.81 10.07
CA ASP A 55 -17.69 7.74 11.01
C ASP A 55 -17.73 6.36 10.36
N ASP A 56 -18.29 6.27 9.15
CA ASP A 56 -18.39 5.05 8.36
C ASP A 56 -17.03 4.46 7.96
N HIS A 57 -15.97 5.28 7.96
CA HIS A 57 -14.61 4.87 7.59
C HIS A 57 -13.73 4.53 8.81
N ARG A 58 -14.13 4.93 10.02
CA ARG A 58 -13.40 4.66 11.28
C ARG A 58 -13.07 3.17 11.45
N PRO A 59 -13.96 2.19 11.15
CA PRO A 59 -13.64 0.77 11.29
C PRO A 59 -12.48 0.31 10.40
N GLY A 60 -12.39 0.82 9.16
CA GLY A 60 -11.29 0.51 8.24
C GLY A 60 -9.96 1.03 8.77
N TRP A 61 -9.94 2.25 9.29
CA TRP A 61 -8.76 2.83 9.92
C TRP A 61 -8.34 2.09 11.18
N LEU A 62 -9.26 1.78 12.10
CA LEU A 62 -8.96 1.01 13.29
C LEU A 62 -8.38 -0.36 12.96
N SER A 63 -8.86 -1.00 11.89
CA SER A 63 -8.30 -2.26 11.39
C SER A 63 -6.86 -2.11 10.93
N ALA A 64 -6.54 -1.07 10.14
CA ALA A 64 -5.18 -0.80 9.68
C ALA A 64 -4.23 -0.44 10.83
N LEU A 65 -4.61 0.51 11.69
CA LEU A 65 -3.79 0.96 12.83
C LEU A 65 -3.52 -0.19 13.81
N ARG A 66 -4.53 -1.03 14.08
CA ARG A 66 -4.37 -2.23 14.90
C ARG A 66 -3.40 -3.22 14.25
N LEU A 67 -3.49 -3.42 12.94
CA LEU A 67 -2.57 -4.31 12.22
C LEU A 67 -1.13 -3.84 12.36
N VAL A 68 -0.88 -2.53 12.19
CA VAL A 68 0.44 -1.92 12.39
C VAL A 68 0.92 -2.09 13.84
N HIS A 69 0.05 -1.85 14.81
CA HIS A 69 0.40 -1.93 16.24
C HIS A 69 0.72 -3.35 16.71
N THR A 70 -0.01 -4.35 16.22
CA THR A 70 0.01 -5.71 16.78
C THR A 70 0.85 -6.70 15.98
N HIS A 71 1.13 -6.43 14.71
CA HIS A 71 1.80 -7.40 13.85
C HIS A 71 3.33 -7.32 14.02
N PRO A 72 4.01 -8.40 14.44
CA PRO A 72 5.43 -8.35 14.83
C PRO A 72 6.41 -8.07 13.68
N ARG A 73 5.93 -8.13 12.43
CA ARG A 73 6.72 -7.82 11.22
C ARG A 73 6.39 -6.46 10.61
N ILE A 74 5.59 -5.65 11.29
CA ILE A 74 5.28 -4.28 10.88
C ILE A 74 5.87 -3.36 11.93
N ALA A 75 6.62 -2.36 11.50
CA ALA A 75 7.15 -1.30 12.32
C ALA A 75 6.71 0.04 11.73
N VAL A 76 6.54 1.04 12.59
CA VAL A 76 6.17 2.41 12.20
C VAL A 76 7.14 3.37 12.87
N ALA A 77 7.60 4.37 12.12
CA ALA A 77 8.43 5.46 12.63
C ALA A 77 8.09 6.73 11.84
N GLY A 78 7.64 7.78 12.52
CA GLY A 78 7.08 8.97 11.88
C GLY A 78 5.96 8.61 10.89
N ASN A 79 6.17 8.92 9.61
CA ASN A 79 5.22 8.63 8.53
C ASN A 79 5.57 7.41 7.68
N SER A 80 6.62 6.67 8.05
CA SER A 80 7.07 5.50 7.30
C SER A 80 6.61 4.22 7.99
N ILE A 81 6.00 3.32 7.24
CA ILE A 81 5.65 1.98 7.73
C ILE A 81 6.59 0.97 7.08
N THR A 82 7.38 0.28 7.88
CA THR A 82 8.25 -0.80 7.41
C THR A 82 7.55 -2.15 7.60
N VAL A 83 7.43 -2.92 6.53
CA VAL A 83 6.88 -4.28 6.56
C VAL A 83 7.94 -5.28 6.16
N THR A 84 8.17 -6.28 7.01
CA THR A 84 9.06 -7.41 6.73
C THR A 84 8.23 -8.63 6.31
N ASP A 85 8.47 -9.15 5.12
CA ASP A 85 7.74 -10.36 4.67
C ASP A 85 8.20 -11.64 5.38
N SER A 86 7.59 -12.76 5.02
CA SER A 86 7.93 -14.08 5.56
C SER A 86 9.36 -14.55 5.25
N ARG A 87 10.06 -13.86 4.35
CA ARG A 87 11.42 -14.17 3.90
C ARG A 87 12.45 -13.21 4.47
N GLY A 88 12.04 -12.31 5.36
CA GLY A 88 12.92 -11.33 5.99
C GLY A 88 13.23 -10.13 5.12
N THR A 89 12.53 -9.92 4.00
CA THR A 89 12.74 -8.71 3.19
C THR A 89 11.90 -7.57 3.73
N ALA A 90 12.58 -6.49 4.13
CA ALA A 90 11.95 -5.26 4.57
C ALA A 90 11.57 -4.39 3.37
N ARG A 91 10.41 -3.75 3.46
CA ARG A 91 9.86 -2.79 2.50
C ARG A 91 9.29 -1.61 3.24
N VAL A 92 9.39 -0.42 2.68
CA VAL A 92 8.84 0.78 3.29
C VAL A 92 7.60 1.19 2.52
N LEU A 93 6.52 1.49 3.22
CA LEU A 93 5.33 2.08 2.64
C LEU A 93 5.42 3.60 2.86
N GLU A 94 5.28 4.34 1.77
CA GLU A 94 5.10 5.78 1.75
C GLU A 94 3.74 6.11 1.16
N ASP A 95 3.03 7.03 1.83
CA ASP A 95 1.78 7.58 1.32
C ASP A 95 2.09 8.70 0.32
N VAL A 96 1.51 8.60 -0.88
CA VAL A 96 1.88 9.44 -2.02
C VAL A 96 0.86 10.54 -2.23
N ASP A 97 -0.40 10.15 -2.11
CA ASP A 97 -1.54 11.03 -2.32
C ASP A 97 -2.80 10.37 -1.78
N VAL A 98 -3.31 10.96 -0.71
CA VAL A 98 -4.50 10.50 0.01
C VAL A 98 -5.74 10.64 -0.86
N SER A 99 -5.76 11.62 -1.76
CA SER A 99 -6.87 11.84 -2.68
C SER A 99 -6.97 10.73 -3.73
N SER A 100 -5.83 10.13 -4.07
CA SER A 100 -5.76 9.09 -5.08
C SER A 100 -5.89 7.69 -4.46
N ARG A 101 -5.63 7.51 -3.15
CA ARG A 101 -5.57 6.19 -2.48
C ARG A 101 -4.53 5.26 -3.10
N TRP A 102 -3.40 5.86 -3.47
CA TRP A 102 -2.23 5.14 -3.97
C TRP A 102 -1.13 5.18 -2.92
N TRP A 103 -0.52 4.02 -2.73
CA TRP A 103 0.64 3.88 -1.88
C TRP A 103 1.85 3.52 -2.73
N HIS A 104 2.99 4.13 -2.40
CA HIS A 104 4.28 3.67 -2.88
C HIS A 104 4.83 2.69 -1.86
N VAL A 105 5.19 1.51 -2.34
CA VAL A 105 6.00 0.58 -1.57
C VAL A 105 7.41 0.72 -2.09
N ASP A 106 8.23 1.39 -1.31
CA ASP A 106 9.66 1.46 -1.49
C ASP A 106 10.27 0.07 -1.26
N VAL A 107 10.98 -0.41 -2.27
CA VAL A 107 11.70 -1.67 -2.29
C VAL A 107 13.19 -1.31 -2.28
N CYS A 108 13.84 -1.43 -1.11
CA CYS A 108 15.26 -1.09 -0.96
C CYS A 108 16.12 -1.76 -2.06
N SER A 109 17.00 -0.96 -2.64
CA SER A 109 17.26 -0.84 -4.08
C SER A 109 18.23 -1.84 -4.73
N GLU A 110 18.11 -3.15 -4.45
CA GLU A 110 18.90 -4.16 -5.17
C GLU A 110 18.08 -5.23 -5.91
N TRP A 111 16.75 -5.09 -6.03
CA TRP A 111 15.92 -6.25 -6.35
C TRP A 111 15.53 -6.47 -7.82
N ASN A 112 15.83 -7.67 -8.31
CA ASN A 112 14.98 -8.42 -9.25
C ASN A 112 13.96 -9.24 -8.44
N VAL A 113 12.68 -9.32 -8.84
CA VAL A 113 11.67 -10.17 -8.17
C VAL A 113 12.25 -11.57 -7.87
N PRO A 114 12.15 -12.11 -6.63
CA PRO A 114 12.71 -13.42 -6.31
C PRO A 114 12.25 -14.50 -7.29
N LEU A 115 13.17 -15.34 -7.77
CA LEU A 115 12.85 -16.37 -8.77
C LEU A 115 11.72 -17.32 -8.33
N GLU A 116 11.61 -17.55 -7.04
CA GLU A 116 10.53 -18.33 -6.43
C GLU A 116 9.16 -17.61 -6.45
N VAL A 117 9.13 -16.27 -6.37
CA VAL A 117 7.91 -15.48 -6.61
C VAL A 117 7.58 -15.53 -8.09
N VAL A 118 8.58 -15.33 -8.98
CA VAL A 118 8.39 -15.45 -10.43
C VAL A 118 7.79 -16.80 -10.78
N ALA A 119 8.34 -17.89 -10.25
CA ALA A 119 7.83 -19.24 -10.49
C ALA A 119 6.39 -19.42 -9.97
N ALA A 120 6.05 -18.83 -8.82
CA ALA A 120 4.69 -18.86 -8.28
C ALA A 120 3.70 -18.08 -9.16
N LEU A 121 4.11 -16.91 -9.66
CA LEU A 121 3.30 -16.10 -10.59
C LEU A 121 3.14 -16.79 -11.94
N ASP A 122 4.22 -17.33 -12.51
CA ASP A 122 4.22 -18.12 -13.75
C ASP A 122 3.28 -19.34 -13.63
N ALA A 123 3.25 -20.00 -12.46
CA ALA A 123 2.34 -21.11 -12.22
C ALA A 123 0.86 -20.69 -12.13
N ARG A 124 0.56 -19.46 -11.71
CA ARG A 124 -0.81 -18.93 -11.58
C ARG A 124 -1.35 -18.36 -12.90
N HIS A 125 -0.54 -17.57 -13.61
CA HIS A 125 -0.98 -16.77 -14.76
C HIS A 125 -0.37 -17.23 -16.10
N GLY A 126 0.56 -18.20 -16.06
CA GLY A 126 1.41 -18.57 -17.19
C GLY A 126 2.68 -17.71 -17.25
N PRO A 127 3.73 -18.16 -17.96
CA PRO A 127 4.98 -17.42 -18.03
C PRO A 127 4.82 -16.02 -18.63
N SER A 128 5.30 -14.99 -17.93
CA SER A 128 5.23 -13.60 -18.41
C SER A 128 6.50 -12.81 -18.10
N PRO A 129 7.00 -11.98 -19.04
CA PRO A 129 8.08 -11.05 -18.76
C PRO A 129 7.76 -10.09 -17.60
N SER A 130 6.49 -9.72 -17.39
CA SER A 130 6.08 -8.81 -16.30
C SER A 130 6.33 -9.38 -14.91
N HIS A 131 6.33 -10.70 -14.74
CA HIS A 131 6.62 -11.34 -13.44
C HIS A 131 8.08 -11.13 -13.02
N ARG A 132 8.98 -10.97 -13.99
CA ARG A 132 10.42 -10.72 -13.78
C ARG A 132 10.77 -9.24 -13.82
N PHE A 133 9.89 -8.43 -14.39
CA PHE A 133 10.17 -7.05 -14.77
C PHE A 133 9.04 -6.14 -14.32
N VAL A 134 9.34 -5.33 -13.30
CA VAL A 134 8.56 -4.12 -12.98
C VAL A 134 9.29 -2.95 -13.69
N PRO A 135 8.76 -2.39 -14.79
CA PRO A 135 9.42 -1.31 -15.51
C PRO A 135 9.41 0.00 -14.70
N GLY A 136 10.54 0.70 -14.65
CA GLY A 136 10.57 2.17 -14.48
C GLY A 136 10.81 2.74 -13.08
N GLN A 137 10.64 1.98 -12.01
CA GLN A 137 10.98 2.40 -10.66
C GLN A 137 11.62 1.22 -9.93
N MET A 138 12.95 1.09 -10.02
CA MET A 138 13.70 0.07 -9.25
C MET A 138 13.61 0.26 -7.73
N GLU A 139 12.82 1.23 -7.29
CA GLU A 139 12.65 1.61 -5.91
C GLU A 139 11.17 1.57 -5.48
N GLN A 140 10.16 1.56 -6.36
CA GLN A 140 8.75 1.83 -5.96
C GLN A 140 7.71 0.93 -6.65
N ILE A 141 6.80 0.34 -5.86
CA ILE A 141 5.59 -0.36 -6.33
C ILE A 141 4.35 0.49 -6.01
N CYS A 142 3.55 0.79 -7.02
CA CYS A 142 2.27 1.46 -6.86
C CYS A 142 1.18 0.45 -6.47
N LEU A 143 0.51 0.65 -5.32
CA LEU A 143 -0.62 -0.15 -4.88
C LEU A 143 -1.85 0.73 -4.63
N GLY A 144 -3.05 0.18 -4.82
CA GLY A 144 -4.30 0.87 -4.49
C GLY A 144 -5.47 -0.10 -4.29
N VAL A 145 -6.68 0.42 -4.07
CA VAL A 145 -7.96 -0.35 -4.08
C VAL A 145 -8.84 0.01 -5.29
N ASP A 146 -9.59 -0.97 -5.83
CA ASP A 146 -10.43 -0.89 -7.06
C ASP A 146 -11.67 -0.02 -6.86
N ASP A 147 -11.98 0.25 -5.59
CA ASP A 147 -13.28 0.71 -5.18
C ASP A 147 -13.15 2.08 -4.51
N ASP A 148 -13.57 3.10 -5.26
CA ASP A 148 -13.63 4.48 -4.81
C ASP A 148 -14.64 4.69 -3.67
N VAL A 149 -15.49 3.70 -3.37
CA VAL A 149 -16.38 3.67 -2.21
C VAL A 149 -15.68 3.09 -0.97
N LEU A 150 -14.59 2.34 -1.14
CA LEU A 150 -13.89 1.69 -0.04
C LEU A 150 -13.13 2.69 0.83
N SER A 151 -13.30 2.65 2.15
CA SER A 151 -12.58 3.56 3.06
C SER A 151 -11.05 3.46 2.87
N TYR A 152 -10.36 4.60 2.95
CA TYR A 152 -8.89 4.69 2.85
C TYR A 152 -8.21 3.71 3.82
N GLY A 153 -8.64 3.69 5.08
CA GLY A 153 -8.08 2.78 6.10
C GLY A 153 -8.22 1.31 5.75
N LEU A 154 -9.33 0.88 5.15
CA LEU A 154 -9.47 -0.51 4.70
C LEU A 154 -8.53 -0.83 3.53
N GLY A 155 -8.32 0.14 2.62
CA GLY A 155 -7.34 -0.03 1.55
C GLY A 155 -5.91 -0.15 2.05
N LEU A 156 -5.54 0.68 3.02
CA LEU A 156 -4.25 0.58 3.70
C LEU A 156 -4.08 -0.79 4.38
N ALA A 157 -5.10 -1.30 5.07
CA ALA A 157 -5.04 -2.63 5.68
C ALA A 157 -4.80 -3.74 4.63
N VAL A 158 -5.45 -3.66 3.46
CA VAL A 158 -5.26 -4.60 2.34
C VAL A 158 -3.83 -4.52 1.80
N VAL A 159 -3.27 -3.32 1.66
CA VAL A 159 -1.90 -3.11 1.20
C VAL A 159 -0.89 -3.67 2.21
N LEU A 160 -1.05 -3.35 3.49
CA LEU A 160 -0.19 -3.88 4.56
C LEU A 160 -0.22 -5.40 4.60
N GLN A 161 -1.40 -6.02 4.42
CA GLN A 161 -1.52 -7.48 4.33
C GLN A 161 -0.81 -8.04 3.09
N ALA A 162 -0.92 -7.36 1.94
CA ALA A 162 -0.21 -7.78 0.73
C ALA A 162 1.31 -7.72 0.93
N MET A 163 1.84 -6.67 1.58
CA MET A 163 3.28 -6.54 1.84
C MET A 163 3.85 -7.65 2.74
N LEU A 164 3.02 -8.31 3.55
CA LEU A 164 3.44 -9.45 4.39
C LEU A 164 3.69 -10.75 3.61
N ASP A 165 3.18 -10.83 2.37
CA ASP A 165 3.34 -11.94 1.44
C ASP A 165 3.89 -11.42 0.10
N GLY A 166 5.17 -11.67 -0.15
CA GLY A 166 5.83 -11.23 -1.38
C GLY A 166 5.11 -11.70 -2.65
N VAL A 167 4.54 -12.91 -2.68
CA VAL A 167 3.82 -13.37 -3.88
C VAL A 167 2.58 -12.51 -4.10
N VAL A 168 1.78 -12.27 -3.07
CA VAL A 168 0.56 -11.43 -3.16
C VAL A 168 0.89 -9.99 -3.53
N LEU A 169 1.96 -9.44 -2.95
CA LEU A 169 2.45 -8.10 -3.27
C LEU A 169 2.79 -7.97 -4.77
N PHE A 170 3.61 -8.89 -5.28
CA PHE A 170 4.06 -8.84 -6.67
C PHE A 170 2.95 -9.22 -7.65
N ASP A 171 2.04 -10.11 -7.28
CA ASP A 171 0.82 -10.42 -8.04
C ASP A 171 0.01 -9.13 -8.27
N LYS A 172 -0.32 -8.42 -7.18
CA LYS A 172 -1.00 -7.12 -7.25
C LYS A 172 -0.22 -6.09 -8.05
N ALA A 173 1.10 -6.00 -7.86
CA ALA A 173 1.95 -5.07 -8.61
C ALA A 173 1.90 -5.34 -10.13
N THR A 174 1.87 -6.61 -10.54
CA THR A 174 1.83 -6.96 -11.96
C THR A 174 0.56 -6.49 -12.65
N ASP A 175 -0.56 -6.38 -11.94
CA ASP A 175 -1.80 -5.79 -12.46
C ASP A 175 -1.63 -4.32 -12.85
N PHE A 176 -0.79 -3.57 -12.15
CA PHE A 176 -0.59 -2.14 -12.42
C PHE A 176 0.41 -1.87 -13.56
N HIS A 177 1.38 -2.77 -13.76
CA HIS A 177 2.55 -2.54 -14.62
C HIS A 177 2.59 -3.37 -15.90
N ALA A 178 1.53 -4.12 -16.20
CA ALA A 178 1.52 -5.00 -17.38
C ALA A 178 1.51 -4.24 -18.72
N ALA A 179 1.24 -2.93 -18.76
CA ALA A 179 1.21 -2.19 -20.02
C ALA A 179 2.48 -1.39 -20.28
N ARG A 180 3.07 -1.62 -21.46
CA ARG A 180 4.27 -0.91 -21.92
C ARG A 180 4.06 -0.27 -23.27
N CYS A 181 4.60 0.94 -23.41
CA CYS A 181 4.68 1.54 -24.71
C CYS A 181 5.59 0.70 -25.62
N ARG A 182 5.13 0.40 -26.83
CA ARG A 182 5.88 -0.32 -27.87
C ARG A 182 7.22 0.33 -28.18
N PHE A 183 7.30 1.66 -28.13
CA PHE A 183 8.44 2.44 -28.59
C PHE A 183 9.35 2.86 -27.43
N CYS A 184 8.86 3.68 -26.49
CA CYS A 184 9.69 4.14 -25.37
C CYS A 184 9.77 3.17 -24.19
N ARG A 185 9.00 2.08 -24.20
CA ARG A 185 8.93 1.08 -23.11
C ARG A 185 8.44 1.59 -21.75
N GLU A 186 8.06 2.87 -21.66
CA GLU A 186 7.42 3.49 -20.50
C GLU A 186 6.06 2.87 -20.16
N THR A 187 5.71 2.90 -18.88
CA THR A 187 4.41 2.52 -18.34
C THR A 187 3.58 3.80 -18.10
N THR A 188 2.26 3.74 -18.29
CA THR A 188 1.39 4.86 -17.92
C THR A 188 1.13 4.83 -16.41
N TYR A 189 2.06 5.40 -15.63
CA TYR A 189 1.96 5.51 -14.17
C TYR A 189 0.64 6.10 -13.68
N ARG A 190 0.09 7.09 -14.41
CA ARG A 190 -1.06 7.88 -13.93
C ARG A 190 -2.39 7.16 -13.83
N GLN A 191 -2.52 5.93 -14.32
CA GLN A 191 -3.79 5.20 -14.25
C GLN A 191 -3.64 3.73 -13.86
N GLY A 192 -2.43 3.18 -13.81
CA GLY A 192 -2.25 1.72 -13.86
C GLY A 192 -3.05 1.11 -15.01
N LEU A 193 -3.21 -0.21 -15.05
CA LEU A 193 -4.22 -0.83 -15.93
C LEU A 193 -5.60 -0.92 -15.30
N ARG A 194 -5.71 -0.46 -14.05
CA ARG A 194 -6.95 -0.52 -13.30
C ARG A 194 -7.98 0.43 -13.90
N GLY A 195 -9.07 -0.15 -14.40
CA GLY A 195 -10.12 0.57 -15.13
C GLY A 195 -9.98 0.53 -16.66
N GLN A 196 -8.91 -0.06 -17.22
CA GLN A 196 -8.75 -0.22 -18.67
C GLN A 196 -9.13 -1.62 -19.19
N GLY A 197 -9.50 -2.56 -18.29
CA GLY A 197 -10.06 -3.86 -18.65
C GLY A 197 -9.06 -4.91 -19.16
N PHE A 198 -7.77 -4.71 -18.94
CA PHE A 198 -6.74 -5.67 -19.33
C PHE A 198 -6.63 -6.83 -18.34
N GLU A 199 -6.26 -8.01 -18.85
CA GLU A 199 -6.09 -9.20 -18.02
C GLU A 199 -4.81 -9.09 -17.15
N PRO A 200 -4.91 -9.32 -15.83
CA PRO A 200 -3.79 -9.54 -14.91
C PRO A 200 -2.67 -10.42 -15.46
N GLY A 201 -1.43 -10.06 -15.14
CA GLY A 201 -0.24 -10.87 -15.46
C GLY A 201 0.19 -10.92 -16.94
N LYS A 202 -0.62 -10.41 -17.87
CA LYS A 202 -0.27 -10.38 -19.30
C LYS A 202 0.30 -9.03 -19.73
N GLU A 203 1.47 -9.05 -20.36
CA GLU A 203 2.03 -7.84 -20.96
C GLU A 203 1.12 -7.32 -22.08
N VAL A 204 0.69 -6.06 -21.94
CA VAL A 204 -0.09 -5.32 -22.93
C VAL A 204 0.83 -4.32 -23.61
N VAL A 205 0.90 -4.39 -24.94
CA VAL A 205 1.71 -3.44 -25.73
C VAL A 205 0.79 -2.38 -26.33
N PHE A 206 1.03 -1.10 -25.99
CA PHE A 206 0.28 0.04 -26.53
C PHE A 206 1.24 1.11 -27.10
N THR A 207 0.72 2.18 -27.70
CA THR A 207 1.51 3.35 -28.10
C THR A 207 1.12 4.52 -27.20
N CYS A 208 2.06 5.07 -26.42
CA CYS A 208 1.74 6.16 -25.50
C CYS A 208 1.53 7.49 -26.25
N GLY A 209 0.85 8.45 -25.61
CA GLY A 209 0.56 9.77 -26.19
C GLY A 209 1.80 10.49 -26.75
N SER A 210 2.92 10.39 -26.04
CA SER A 210 4.21 10.95 -26.48
C SER A 210 4.74 10.27 -27.76
N CYS A 211 4.67 8.94 -27.84
CA CYS A 211 5.09 8.20 -29.03
C CYS A 211 4.06 8.20 -30.16
N THR A 212 2.79 8.57 -29.92
CA THR A 212 1.81 8.81 -30.99
C THR A 212 2.01 10.14 -31.70
N SER A 213 2.71 11.10 -31.07
CA SER A 213 2.90 12.45 -31.60
C SER A 213 4.28 12.69 -32.25
N GLU A 214 5.21 11.75 -32.12
CA GLU A 214 6.47 11.76 -32.86
C GLU A 214 6.35 11.01 -34.20
N PRO A 215 6.88 11.56 -35.32
CA PRO A 215 6.93 10.83 -36.58
C PRO A 215 7.90 9.66 -36.42
N VAL A 216 7.37 8.44 -36.47
CA VAL A 216 8.16 7.20 -36.45
C VAL A 216 9.10 7.22 -37.65
N THR A 217 10.38 7.50 -37.40
CA THR A 217 11.44 7.30 -38.39
C THR A 217 12.04 5.92 -38.13
N ASN A 218 12.00 5.08 -39.17
CA ASN A 218 12.50 3.71 -39.17
C ASN A 218 14.01 3.63 -38.94
#